data_AF-A0A2V7Y6Y6-F1
#
_entry.id   AF-A0A2V7Y6Y6-F1
#
_cell.length_a   1.000
_cell.length_b   1.000
_cell.length_c   1.000
_cell.angle_alpha   90.00
_cell.angle_beta   90.00
_cell.angle_gamma   90.00
#
_symmetry.space_group_name_H-M   'P 1'
#
loop_
_entity.id
_entity.type
_entity.pdbx_description
1 polymer ?
#
loop_
_entity_poly.entity_id
_entity_poly.type
_entity_poly.pdbx_seq_one_letter_code
_entity_poly.pdbx_strand_id
1 'polypeptide(L)'
;MACGLPAVRNRLRSALWEEPSMSELSNSASTAAVDEQVRAYINSILQALGSREPMTVLAETPEALRRAVAGLSREQDGTPEKPGKWSVRQVVRHLADSELVGGFRFRMILAHDAPELPAYDQDLWAERLRYQEADLATSLEDFEALRTMNLRVLRRATPDELKRAMHHAERGDEPLGYLLSLYAGHDLVHLAQIRRIRAAIGAPVG
;
A
#
# COMPACT_ATOMS: atom_id res chain seq x y z
N MET A 1 48.77 -21.48 8.48
CA MET A 1 47.67 -21.64 9.45
C MET A 1 46.39 -21.20 8.77
N ALA A 2 45.57 -22.15 8.30
CA ALA A 2 44.30 -21.90 7.64
C ALA A 2 43.20 -22.47 8.54
N CYS A 3 42.28 -21.62 9.00
CA CYS A 3 41.15 -22.03 9.82
C CYS A 3 39.92 -22.13 8.89
N GLY A 4 39.54 -23.36 8.54
CA GLY A 4 38.35 -23.66 7.75
C GLY A 4 37.10 -23.67 8.64
N LEU A 5 36.05 -22.98 8.20
CA LEU A 5 34.71 -23.09 8.78
C LEU A 5 33.95 -24.23 8.08
N PRO A 6 33.23 -25.11 8.80
CA PRO A 6 32.41 -26.12 8.16
C PRO A 6 31.07 -25.53 7.67
N ALA A 7 30.68 -25.95 6.47
CA ALA A 7 29.38 -25.66 5.88
C ALA A 7 28.25 -26.35 6.66
N VAL A 8 27.31 -25.56 7.19
CA VAL A 8 26.08 -26.08 7.81
C VAL A 8 25.09 -26.42 6.68
N ARG A 9 24.96 -27.72 6.39
CA ARG A 9 23.90 -28.28 5.53
C ARG A 9 22.57 -28.19 6.26
N ASN A 10 21.66 -27.36 5.76
CA ASN A 10 20.28 -27.35 6.22
C ASN A 10 19.51 -28.51 5.56
N ARG A 11 19.32 -29.61 6.29
CA ARG A 11 18.37 -30.68 5.94
C ARG A 11 17.35 -30.80 7.05
N LEU A 12 16.18 -30.18 6.85
CA LEU A 12 14.94 -30.62 7.47
C LEU A 12 13.87 -30.62 6.38
N ARG A 13 13.44 -31.82 5.97
CA ARG A 13 12.22 -32.06 5.19
C ARG A 13 11.22 -32.80 6.07
N SER A 14 9.98 -32.34 5.96
CA SER A 14 8.68 -32.97 6.24
C SER A 14 8.39 -33.47 7.65
N ALA A 15 7.39 -32.88 8.30
CA ALA A 15 6.00 -33.36 8.23
C ALA A 15 5.08 -32.41 9.02
N LEU A 16 3.78 -32.43 8.69
CA LEU A 16 2.65 -31.75 9.36
C LEU A 16 2.32 -30.32 8.88
N TRP A 17 1.94 -30.20 7.61
CA TRP A 17 0.95 -29.21 7.19
C TRP A 17 -0.19 -29.99 6.54
N GLU A 18 -1.28 -30.18 7.27
CA GLU A 18 -2.57 -30.47 6.62
C GLU A 18 -2.96 -29.18 5.88
N GLU A 19 -3.12 -29.27 4.56
CA GLU A 19 -3.60 -28.14 3.78
C GLU A 19 -5.03 -27.79 4.22
N PRO A 20 -5.32 -26.55 4.62
CA PRO A 20 -6.70 -26.15 4.82
C PRO A 20 -7.41 -26.14 3.46
N SER A 21 -8.47 -26.92 3.38
CA SER A 21 -9.45 -27.01 2.29
C SER A 21 -9.87 -25.64 1.76
N MET A 22 -9.88 -25.51 0.43
CA MET A 22 -10.68 -24.50 -0.28
C MET A 22 -12.16 -24.64 0.13
N SER A 23 -12.72 -23.58 0.73
CA SER A 23 -14.16 -23.33 0.78
C SER A 23 -14.32 -21.80 0.79
N GLU A 24 -14.30 -21.18 -0.40
CA GLU A 24 -15.47 -20.88 -1.22
C GLU A 24 -16.29 -19.71 -0.66
N LEU A 25 -16.56 -18.75 -1.57
CA LEU A 25 -17.34 -17.51 -1.47
C LEU A 25 -16.48 -16.27 -1.10
N SER A 26 -16.30 -15.28 -1.98
CA SER A 26 -17.15 -14.82 -3.09
C SER A 26 -16.32 -13.78 -3.89
N ASN A 27 -16.22 -13.78 -5.23
CA ASN A 27 -17.14 -14.20 -6.28
C ASN A 27 -16.39 -14.78 -7.48
N SER A 28 -17.01 -15.76 -8.13
CA SER A 28 -16.81 -16.13 -9.52
C SER A 28 -17.26 -15.01 -10.48
N ALA A 29 -16.70 -13.82 -10.32
CA ALA A 29 -16.50 -12.94 -11.45
C ALA A 29 -15.51 -13.67 -12.36
N SER A 30 -15.76 -13.75 -13.67
CA SER A 30 -14.72 -14.26 -14.58
C SER A 30 -13.41 -13.52 -14.28
N THR A 31 -12.26 -14.16 -14.47
CA THR A 31 -10.96 -13.48 -14.38
C THR A 31 -11.00 -12.12 -15.08
N ALA A 32 -11.71 -12.03 -16.22
CA ALA A 32 -11.96 -10.79 -16.94
C ALA A 32 -12.74 -9.70 -16.16
N ALA A 33 -13.68 -10.06 -15.30
CA ALA A 33 -14.42 -9.09 -14.47
C ALA A 33 -13.63 -8.63 -13.23
N VAL A 34 -12.79 -9.51 -12.66
CA VAL A 34 -11.78 -9.11 -11.66
C VAL A 34 -10.75 -8.18 -12.31
N ASP A 35 -10.26 -8.53 -13.51
CA ASP A 35 -9.35 -7.71 -14.29
C ASP A 35 -9.96 -6.33 -14.61
N GLU A 36 -11.25 -6.28 -14.96
CA GLU A 36 -11.92 -5.01 -15.27
C GLU A 36 -12.06 -4.11 -14.04
N GLN A 37 -12.38 -4.67 -12.88
CA GLN A 37 -12.43 -3.91 -11.63
C GLN A 37 -11.04 -3.39 -11.23
N VAL A 38 -10.00 -4.22 -11.37
CA VAL A 38 -8.60 -3.82 -11.12
C VAL A 38 -8.19 -2.69 -12.08
N ARG A 39 -8.51 -2.80 -13.37
CA ARG A 39 -8.24 -1.74 -14.36
C ARG A 39 -9.00 -0.46 -14.05
N ALA A 40 -10.29 -0.54 -13.73
CA ALA A 40 -11.09 0.63 -13.38
C ALA A 40 -10.54 1.33 -12.14
N TYR A 41 -10.08 0.57 -11.14
CA TYR A 41 -9.43 1.12 -9.96
C TYR A 41 -8.11 1.81 -10.29
N ILE A 42 -7.22 1.16 -11.05
CA ILE A 42 -5.96 1.76 -11.53
C ILE A 42 -6.22 3.04 -12.32
N ASN A 43 -7.21 3.03 -13.22
CA ASN A 43 -7.58 4.21 -13.98
C ASN A 43 -8.05 5.35 -13.07
N SER A 44 -8.81 5.05 -12.02
CA SER A 44 -9.23 6.06 -11.04
C SER A 44 -8.04 6.67 -10.28
N ILE A 45 -7.02 5.86 -9.97
CA ILE A 45 -5.76 6.31 -9.34
C ILE A 45 -5.01 7.26 -10.27
N LEU A 46 -4.78 6.85 -11.52
CA LEU A 46 -4.05 7.66 -12.49
C LEU A 46 -4.81 8.93 -12.86
N GLN A 47 -6.14 8.87 -12.91
CA GLN A 47 -6.99 10.05 -13.10
C GLN A 47 -6.91 11.00 -11.90
N ALA A 48 -6.88 10.47 -10.67
CA ALA A 48 -6.74 11.28 -9.47
C ALA A 48 -5.41 12.02 -9.45
N LEU A 49 -4.32 11.39 -9.92
CA LEU A 49 -3.02 12.03 -10.11
C LEU A 49 -3.09 13.16 -11.16
N GLY A 50 -3.64 12.88 -12.33
CA GLY A 50 -3.73 13.83 -13.44
C GLY A 50 -2.34 14.21 -13.97
N SER A 51 -2.07 15.50 -14.13
CA SER A 51 -0.78 16.04 -14.59
C SER A 51 0.20 16.39 -13.46
N ARG A 52 -0.12 16.03 -12.20
CA ARG A 52 0.75 16.34 -11.06
C ARG A 52 2.00 15.48 -11.09
N GLU A 53 3.11 16.05 -10.65
CA GLU A 53 4.38 15.33 -10.56
C GLU A 53 4.33 14.35 -9.36
N PRO A 54 4.56 13.03 -9.57
CA PRO A 54 4.40 12.04 -8.52
C PRO A 54 5.25 12.28 -7.26
N MET A 55 6.52 12.65 -7.41
CA MET A 55 7.42 12.85 -6.27
C MET A 55 7.00 14.02 -5.39
N THR A 56 6.42 15.06 -5.99
CA THR A 56 5.86 16.23 -5.32
C THR A 56 4.65 15.81 -4.49
N VAL A 57 3.70 15.08 -5.10
CA VAL A 57 2.53 14.55 -4.37
C VAL A 57 2.97 13.67 -3.20
N LEU A 58 3.87 12.70 -3.46
CA LEU A 58 4.37 11.80 -2.42
C LEU A 58 5.06 12.56 -1.27
N ALA A 59 5.77 13.66 -1.57
CA ALA A 59 6.42 14.49 -0.57
C ALA A 59 5.44 15.33 0.27
N GLU A 60 4.31 15.74 -0.32
CA GLU A 60 3.29 16.56 0.34
C GLU A 60 2.25 15.74 1.11
N THR A 61 2.02 14.48 0.75
CA THR A 61 1.00 13.63 1.39
C THR A 61 1.12 13.54 2.91
N PRO A 62 2.29 13.35 3.55
CA PRO A 62 2.40 13.30 5.01
C PRO A 62 1.70 14.47 5.72
N GLU A 63 2.02 15.68 5.28
CA GLU A 63 1.45 16.92 5.80
C GLU A 63 -0.05 17.04 5.47
N ALA A 64 -0.44 16.70 4.23
CA ALA A 64 -1.83 16.72 3.82
C ALA A 64 -2.69 15.73 4.63
N LEU A 65 -2.14 14.55 4.93
CA LEU A 65 -2.79 13.51 5.72
C LEU A 65 -2.96 13.95 7.17
N ARG A 66 -1.91 14.53 7.77
CA ARG A 66 -1.97 15.10 9.13
C ARG A 66 -3.10 16.12 9.28
N ARG A 67 -3.20 17.07 8.34
CA ARG A 67 -4.32 18.02 8.31
C ARG A 67 -5.66 17.33 8.13
N ALA A 68 -5.73 16.35 7.21
CA ALA A 68 -6.97 15.63 6.91
C ALA A 68 -7.51 14.83 8.09
N VAL A 69 -6.69 14.46 9.08
CA VAL A 69 -7.11 13.70 10.27
C VAL A 69 -7.14 14.52 11.55
N ALA A 70 -6.67 15.77 11.51
CA ALA A 70 -6.59 16.64 12.68
C ALA A 70 -7.97 16.82 13.35
N GLY A 71 -7.97 16.81 14.68
CA GLY A 71 -9.15 17.09 15.50
C GLY A 71 -10.21 15.98 15.57
N LEU A 72 -9.97 14.81 14.97
CA LEU A 72 -10.90 13.67 15.09
C LEU A 72 -10.78 13.02 16.46
N SER A 73 -11.92 12.75 17.10
CA SER A 73 -11.99 11.90 18.29
C SER A 73 -11.83 10.41 17.90
N ARG A 74 -11.56 9.56 18.90
CA ARG A 74 -11.49 8.09 18.76
C ARG A 74 -12.79 7.45 18.25
N GLU A 75 -13.92 8.12 18.48
CA GLU A 75 -15.21 7.69 17.95
C GLU A 75 -15.33 8.09 16.47
N GLN A 76 -14.94 9.32 16.13
CA GLN A 76 -15.06 9.85 14.78
C GLN A 76 -14.13 9.14 13.79
N ASP A 77 -12.86 8.94 14.14
CA ASP A 77 -11.91 8.25 13.25
C ASP A 77 -12.25 6.77 13.05
N GLY A 78 -12.99 6.16 13.99
CA GLY A 78 -13.49 4.80 13.92
C GLY A 78 -14.84 4.64 13.22
N THR A 79 -15.53 5.75 12.89
CA THR A 79 -16.85 5.70 12.26
C THR A 79 -16.73 5.72 10.74
N PRO A 80 -17.26 4.70 10.02
CA PRO A 80 -17.22 4.68 8.56
C PRO A 80 -18.32 5.54 7.94
N GLU A 81 -18.16 5.92 6.66
CA GLU A 81 -19.20 6.67 5.93
C GLU A 81 -20.49 5.86 5.71
N LYS A 82 -20.39 4.52 5.64
CA LYS A 82 -21.50 3.57 5.49
C LYS A 82 -21.11 2.19 6.08
N PRO A 83 -22.07 1.34 6.45
CA PRO A 83 -21.79 -0.05 6.86
C PRO A 83 -20.96 -0.80 5.81
N GLY A 84 -19.95 -1.55 6.27
CA GLY A 84 -19.05 -2.32 5.41
C GLY A 84 -18.01 -1.49 4.64
N LYS A 85 -17.91 -0.18 4.88
CA LYS A 85 -16.83 0.67 4.36
C LYS A 85 -15.79 0.95 5.43
N TRP A 86 -14.59 1.34 5.00
CA TRP A 86 -13.51 1.70 5.92
C TRP A 86 -13.77 3.03 6.63
N SER A 87 -13.36 3.09 7.89
CA SER A 87 -13.25 4.32 8.68
C SER A 87 -11.97 5.08 8.36
N VAL A 88 -11.82 6.32 8.87
CA VAL A 88 -10.59 7.12 8.67
C VAL A 88 -9.37 6.37 9.23
N ARG A 89 -9.50 5.77 10.41
CA ARG A 89 -8.46 4.96 11.04
C ARG A 89 -7.97 3.82 10.14
N GLN A 90 -8.91 3.07 9.57
CA GLN A 90 -8.55 1.96 8.67
C GLN A 90 -7.86 2.46 7.40
N VAL A 91 -8.31 3.58 6.84
CA VAL A 91 -7.68 4.20 5.65
C VAL A 91 -6.25 4.63 5.97
N VAL A 92 -6.00 5.25 7.13
CA VAL A 92 -4.64 5.68 7.50
C VAL A 92 -3.72 4.50 7.78
N ARG A 93 -4.21 3.45 8.47
CA ARG A 93 -3.45 2.22 8.65
C ARG A 93 -3.11 1.55 7.32
N HIS A 94 -4.09 1.50 6.40
CA HIS A 94 -3.88 1.01 5.04
C HIS A 94 -2.79 1.79 4.29
N LEU A 95 -2.78 3.12 4.39
CA LEU A 95 -1.74 3.93 3.77
C LEU A 95 -0.34 3.60 4.34
N ALA A 96 -0.21 3.41 5.65
CA ALA A 96 1.05 3.02 6.27
C ALA A 96 1.55 1.65 5.77
N ASP A 97 0.67 0.65 5.74
CA ASP A 97 1.02 -0.70 5.28
C ASP A 97 1.30 -0.75 3.77
N SER A 98 0.55 0.01 2.97
CA SER A 98 0.83 0.18 1.53
C SER A 98 2.20 0.81 1.30
N GLU A 99 2.59 1.81 2.10
CA GLU A 99 3.90 2.47 2.03
C GLU A 99 5.06 1.54 2.40
N LEU A 100 4.84 0.62 3.35
CA LEU A 100 5.79 -0.45 3.68
C LEU A 100 6.02 -1.37 2.47
N VAL A 101 4.94 -1.85 1.85
CA VAL A 101 4.99 -2.70 0.65
C VAL A 101 5.66 -1.96 -0.51
N GLY A 102 5.31 -0.69 -0.71
CA GLY A 102 5.89 0.17 -1.74
C GLY A 102 7.39 0.36 -1.54
N GLY A 103 7.79 0.67 -0.30
CA GLY A 103 9.19 0.82 0.08
C GLY A 103 10.03 -0.43 -0.21
N PHE A 104 9.47 -1.62 0.04
CA PHE A 104 10.11 -2.88 -0.35
C PHE A 104 10.22 -3.02 -1.87
N ARG A 105 9.13 -2.83 -2.61
CA ARG A 105 9.11 -2.92 -4.09
C ARG A 105 10.09 -1.94 -4.75
N PHE A 106 10.15 -0.69 -4.28
CA PHE A 106 11.10 0.32 -4.81
C PHE A 106 12.54 -0.17 -4.70
N ARG A 107 12.92 -0.73 -3.55
CA ARG A 107 14.27 -1.26 -3.33
C ARG A 107 14.55 -2.48 -4.19
N MET A 108 13.56 -3.37 -4.33
CA MET A 108 13.70 -4.55 -5.21
C MET A 108 13.94 -4.12 -6.66
N ILE A 109 13.16 -3.18 -7.19
CA ILE A 109 13.33 -2.67 -8.57
C ILE A 109 14.69 -2.00 -8.76
N LEU A 110 15.14 -1.22 -7.77
CA LEU A 110 16.42 -0.49 -7.85
C LEU A 110 17.63 -1.41 -7.70
N ALA A 111 17.56 -2.47 -6.89
CA ALA A 111 18.71 -3.31 -6.55
C ALA A 111 18.77 -4.65 -7.30
N HIS A 112 17.67 -5.10 -7.91
CA HIS A 112 17.58 -6.39 -8.60
C HIS A 112 17.05 -6.21 -10.02
N ASP A 113 17.49 -7.07 -10.94
CA ASP A 113 17.00 -7.07 -12.31
C ASP A 113 15.69 -7.85 -12.42
N ALA A 114 14.63 -7.16 -12.86
CA ALA A 114 13.29 -7.70 -13.12
C ALA A 114 12.76 -8.67 -12.03
N PRO A 115 12.70 -8.26 -10.75
CA PRO A 115 12.22 -9.15 -9.69
C PRO A 115 10.73 -9.48 -9.86
N GLU A 116 10.37 -10.74 -9.68
CA GLU A 116 8.97 -11.19 -9.57
C GLU A 116 8.48 -10.95 -8.15
N LEU A 117 7.40 -10.16 -7.99
CA LEU A 117 6.88 -9.78 -6.68
C LEU A 117 5.37 -10.08 -6.56
N PRO A 118 4.93 -10.62 -5.41
CA PRO A 118 3.52 -10.97 -5.21
C PRO A 118 2.65 -9.73 -5.01
N ALA A 119 1.36 -9.90 -5.29
CA ALA A 119 0.32 -9.02 -4.80
C ALA A 119 0.11 -9.24 -3.28
N TYR A 120 -0.61 -8.32 -2.64
CA TYR A 120 -1.13 -8.52 -1.30
C TYR A 120 -2.62 -8.19 -1.28
N ASP A 121 -3.38 -8.91 -0.46
CA ASP A 121 -4.80 -8.68 -0.27
C ASP A 121 -5.02 -7.66 0.86
N GLN A 122 -5.34 -6.44 0.47
CA GLN A 122 -5.55 -5.33 1.40
C GLN A 122 -6.76 -5.52 2.32
N ASP A 123 -7.81 -6.20 1.84
CA ASP A 123 -9.02 -6.42 2.64
C ASP A 123 -8.74 -7.49 3.70
N LEU A 124 -8.00 -8.53 3.32
CA LEU A 124 -7.52 -9.55 4.25
C LEU A 124 -6.56 -8.97 5.30
N TRP A 125 -5.70 -8.02 4.91
CA TRP A 125 -4.85 -7.31 5.87
C TRP A 125 -5.68 -6.46 6.80
N ALA A 126 -6.64 -5.69 6.28
CA ALA A 126 -7.51 -4.86 7.11
C ALA A 126 -8.29 -5.68 8.15
N GLU A 127 -8.76 -6.87 7.77
CA GLU A 127 -9.44 -7.80 8.66
C GLU A 127 -8.48 -8.46 9.65
N ARG A 128 -7.46 -9.20 9.16
CA ARG A 128 -6.61 -10.07 9.99
C ARG A 128 -5.59 -9.31 10.82
N LEU A 129 -5.14 -8.15 10.35
CA LEU A 129 -4.28 -7.25 11.12
C LEU A 129 -5.10 -6.26 11.95
N ARG A 130 -6.44 -6.38 11.93
CA ARG A 130 -7.38 -5.70 12.83
C ARG A 130 -7.26 -4.18 12.76
N TYR A 131 -7.33 -3.62 11.56
CA TYR A 131 -7.18 -2.16 11.36
C TYR A 131 -8.18 -1.32 12.18
N GLN A 132 -9.33 -1.88 12.56
CA GLN A 132 -10.29 -1.18 13.44
C GLN A 132 -9.74 -0.89 14.84
N GLU A 133 -8.80 -1.71 15.31
CA GLU A 133 -8.15 -1.56 16.62
C GLU A 133 -6.96 -0.59 16.59
N ALA A 134 -6.47 -0.23 15.39
CA ALA A 134 -5.28 0.60 15.22
C ALA A 134 -5.40 1.96 15.93
N ASP A 135 -4.28 2.47 16.40
CA ASP A 135 -4.19 3.86 16.86
C ASP A 135 -3.90 4.77 15.66
N LEU A 136 -4.71 5.83 15.51
CA LEU A 136 -4.63 6.75 14.38
C LEU A 136 -3.32 7.54 14.37
N ALA A 137 -2.87 8.02 15.54
CA ALA A 137 -1.66 8.81 15.65
C ALA A 137 -0.43 7.95 15.32
N THR A 138 -0.36 6.75 15.87
CA THR A 138 0.70 5.77 15.60
C THR A 138 0.73 5.39 14.12
N SER A 139 -0.43 5.14 13.50
CA SER A 139 -0.50 4.80 12.07
C SER A 139 -0.04 5.96 11.18
N LEU A 140 -0.32 7.20 11.58
CA LEU A 140 0.19 8.39 10.90
C LEU A 140 1.72 8.49 11.05
N GLU A 141 2.26 8.32 12.26
CA GLU A 141 3.70 8.33 12.51
C GLU A 141 4.45 7.26 11.69
N ASP A 142 3.91 6.04 11.64
CA ASP A 142 4.43 4.94 10.81
C ASP A 142 4.49 5.35 9.33
N PHE A 143 3.38 5.88 8.80
CA PHE A 143 3.32 6.35 7.41
C PHE A 143 4.34 7.47 7.15
N GLU A 144 4.43 8.48 8.02
CA GLU A 144 5.35 9.60 7.87
C GLU A 144 6.82 9.14 7.87
N ALA A 145 7.17 8.21 8.77
CA ALA A 145 8.50 7.64 8.86
C ALA A 145 8.87 6.81 7.62
N LEU A 146 7.96 5.94 7.18
CA LEU A 146 8.13 5.11 5.98
C LEU A 146 8.26 5.98 4.73
N ARG A 147 7.37 6.96 4.54
CA ARG A 147 7.40 7.90 3.41
C ARG A 147 8.70 8.69 3.39
N THR A 148 9.14 9.21 4.54
CA THR A 148 10.41 9.93 4.65
C THR A 148 11.59 9.05 4.25
N MET A 149 11.62 7.80 4.74
CA MET A 149 12.65 6.84 4.40
C MET A 149 12.66 6.51 2.90
N ASN A 150 11.49 6.27 2.31
CA ASN A 150 11.33 5.93 0.90
C ASN A 150 11.73 7.09 -0.02
N LEU A 151 11.31 8.33 0.29
CA LEU A 151 11.68 9.51 -0.49
C LEU A 151 13.19 9.75 -0.52
N ARG A 152 13.93 9.42 0.56
CA ARG A 152 15.40 9.52 0.55
C ARG A 152 16.06 8.59 -0.46
N VAL A 153 15.50 7.40 -0.66
CA VAL A 153 15.95 6.44 -1.68
C VAL A 153 15.54 6.95 -3.07
N LEU A 154 14.27 7.27 -3.25
CA LEU A 154 13.68 7.64 -4.54
C LEU A 154 14.27 8.93 -5.14
N ARG A 155 14.64 9.91 -4.32
CA ARG A 155 15.29 11.16 -4.79
C ARG A 155 16.64 10.94 -5.47
N ARG A 156 17.25 9.77 -5.29
CA ARG A 156 18.54 9.41 -5.90
C ARG A 156 18.37 8.63 -7.20
N ALA A 157 17.15 8.21 -7.53
CA ALA A 157 16.88 7.46 -8.75
C ALA A 157 17.12 8.33 -9.99
N THR A 158 17.93 7.81 -10.90
CA THR A 158 18.20 8.41 -12.21
C THR A 158 17.03 8.17 -13.18
N PRO A 159 16.93 8.95 -14.28
CA PRO A 159 15.92 8.72 -15.31
C PRO A 159 15.93 7.30 -15.91
N ASP A 160 17.09 6.64 -15.94
CA ASP A 160 17.18 5.26 -16.42
C ASP A 160 16.76 4.24 -15.36
N GLU A 161 17.05 4.50 -14.07
CA GLU A 161 16.53 3.68 -12.97
C GLU A 161 15.01 3.77 -12.83
N LEU A 162 14.39 4.90 -13.18
CA LEU A 162 12.93 5.03 -13.24
C LEU A 162 12.28 4.13 -14.30
N LYS A 163 13.04 3.69 -15.31
CA LYS A 163 12.59 2.75 -16.34
C LYS A 163 12.78 1.28 -15.94
N ARG A 164 13.56 0.99 -14.89
CA ARG A 164 13.68 -0.36 -14.34
C ARG A 164 12.32 -0.82 -13.85
N ALA A 165 12.03 -2.10 -14.03
CA ALA A 165 10.72 -2.68 -13.72
C ALA A 165 10.84 -3.90 -12.82
N MET A 166 9.77 -4.16 -12.08
CA MET A 166 9.48 -5.47 -11.49
C MET A 166 8.42 -6.18 -12.35
N HIS A 167 8.30 -7.50 -12.20
CA HIS A 167 7.21 -8.28 -12.78
C HIS A 167 6.12 -8.55 -11.73
N HIS A 168 4.93 -7.98 -11.91
CA HIS A 168 3.80 -8.16 -11.01
C HIS A 168 3.04 -9.41 -11.44
N ALA A 169 2.89 -10.38 -10.52
CA ALA A 169 2.23 -11.66 -10.82
C ALA A 169 0.85 -11.52 -11.48
N GLU A 170 0.11 -10.45 -11.17
CA GLU A 170 -1.23 -10.17 -11.71
C GLU A 170 -1.26 -9.08 -12.79
N ARG A 171 -0.27 -8.18 -12.84
CA ARG A 171 -0.34 -6.94 -13.64
C ARG A 171 0.76 -6.82 -14.70
N GLY A 172 1.67 -7.79 -14.76
CA GLY A 172 2.81 -7.78 -15.67
C GLY A 172 3.87 -6.77 -15.24
N ASP A 173 4.66 -6.29 -16.20
CA ASP A 173 5.82 -5.45 -15.91
C ASP A 173 5.41 -4.05 -15.46
N GLU A 174 5.90 -3.64 -14.28
CA GLU A 174 5.64 -2.33 -13.69
C GLU A 174 6.95 -1.57 -13.52
N PRO A 175 7.23 -0.57 -14.39
CA PRO A 175 8.36 0.33 -14.23
C PRO A 175 8.24 1.13 -12.93
N LEU A 176 9.38 1.48 -12.32
CA LEU A 176 9.41 2.27 -11.09
C LEU A 176 8.65 3.60 -11.26
N GLY A 177 8.85 4.32 -12.37
CA GLY A 177 8.14 5.58 -12.64
C GLY A 177 6.62 5.44 -12.71
N TYR A 178 6.13 4.30 -13.23
CA TYR A 178 4.71 3.98 -13.23
C TYR A 178 4.22 3.68 -11.80
N LEU A 179 4.97 2.89 -11.03
CA LEU A 179 4.64 2.58 -9.64
C LEU A 179 4.58 3.84 -8.77
N LEU A 180 5.50 4.80 -8.96
CA LEU A 180 5.45 6.09 -8.28
C LEU A 180 4.18 6.87 -8.62
N SER A 181 3.74 6.83 -9.88
CA SER A 181 2.49 7.46 -10.31
C SER A 181 1.27 6.79 -9.65
N LEU A 182 1.28 5.45 -9.55
CA LEU A 182 0.24 4.72 -8.83
C LEU A 182 0.18 5.10 -7.35
N TYR A 183 1.30 5.12 -6.65
CA TYR A 183 1.35 5.49 -5.23
C TYR A 183 0.92 6.95 -5.00
N ALA A 184 1.34 7.88 -5.86
CA ALA A 184 0.91 9.27 -5.77
C ALA A 184 -0.59 9.45 -6.00
N GLY A 185 -1.17 8.76 -7.01
CA GLY A 185 -2.62 8.77 -7.23
C GLY A 185 -3.40 8.09 -6.10
N HIS A 186 -2.85 7.00 -5.55
CA HIS A 186 -3.40 6.24 -4.42
C HIS A 186 -3.56 7.12 -3.18
N ASP A 187 -2.52 7.87 -2.84
CA ASP A 187 -2.55 8.87 -1.77
C ASP A 187 -3.71 9.87 -1.96
N LEU A 188 -3.86 10.41 -3.18
CA LEU A 188 -4.90 11.40 -3.49
C LEU A 188 -6.31 10.82 -3.39
N VAL A 189 -6.52 9.59 -3.85
CA VAL A 189 -7.79 8.86 -3.72
C VAL A 189 -8.17 8.69 -2.25
N HIS A 190 -7.22 8.29 -1.39
CA HIS A 190 -7.47 8.10 0.03
C HIS A 190 -7.61 9.41 0.81
N LEU A 191 -6.87 10.47 0.46
CA LEU A 191 -7.11 11.81 0.99
C LEU A 191 -8.53 12.29 0.65
N ALA A 192 -9.01 12.04 -0.57
CA ALA A 192 -10.39 12.33 -0.93
C ALA A 192 -11.39 11.46 -0.16
N GLN A 193 -11.06 10.19 0.11
CA GLN A 193 -11.88 9.29 0.92
C GLN A 193 -12.02 9.80 2.35
N ILE A 194 -10.93 10.19 3.01
CA ILE A 194 -10.96 10.76 4.36
C ILE A 194 -11.87 12.00 4.41
N ARG A 195 -11.78 12.89 3.42
CA ARG A 195 -12.67 14.07 3.33
C ARG A 195 -14.15 13.67 3.22
N ARG A 196 -14.48 12.67 2.40
CA ARG A 196 -15.87 12.17 2.26
C ARG A 196 -16.37 11.57 3.57
N ILE A 197 -15.55 10.76 4.25
CA ILE A 197 -15.91 10.17 5.55
C ILE A 197 -16.19 11.27 6.56
N ARG A 198 -15.29 12.27 6.71
CA ARG A 198 -15.49 13.41 7.63
C ARG A 198 -16.80 14.13 7.38
N ALA A 199 -17.11 14.42 6.12
CA ALA A 199 -18.36 15.07 5.74
C ALA A 199 -19.58 14.21 6.10
N ALA A 200 -19.52 12.90 5.87
CA ALA A 200 -20.61 11.97 6.17
C ALA A 200 -20.88 11.84 7.68
N ILE A 201 -19.85 11.90 8.52
CA ILE A 201 -19.97 11.79 9.98
C ILE A 201 -20.15 13.14 10.69
N GLY A 202 -20.26 14.24 9.94
CA GLY A 202 -20.42 15.59 10.51
C GLY A 202 -19.20 16.10 11.28
N ALA A 203 -18.00 15.58 11.02
CA ALA A 203 -16.78 16.08 11.64
C ALA A 203 -16.35 17.41 10.99
N PRO A 204 -15.89 18.42 11.75
CA PRO A 204 -15.38 19.68 11.19
C PRO A 204 -14.26 19.43 10.19
N VAL A 205 -14.04 20.33 9.22
CA VAL A 205 -12.84 20.28 8.39
C VAL A 205 -11.68 20.88 9.19
N GLY A 206 -10.54 20.18 9.23
CA GLY A 206 -9.31 20.65 9.88
C GLY A 206 -8.54 21.64 9.00
#